data_AF-A0A8H7FJP4-F1
#
_entry.id   AF-A0A8H7FJP4-F1
#
_cell.length_a   1.000
_cell.length_b   1.000
_cell.length_c   1.000
_cell.angle_alpha   90.00
_cell.angle_beta   90.00
_cell.angle_gamma   90.00
#
_symmetry.space_group_name_H-M   'P 1'
#
loop_
_entity.id
_entity.type
_entity.pdbx_description
1 polymer ?
#
loop_
_entity_poly.entity_id
_entity_poly.type
_entity_poly.pdbx_seq_one_letter_code
_entity_poly.pdbx_strand_id
1 'polypeptide(L)'
;MLCLPFLSLLLLLASGCLAIEILSPVENAVWTSAGPNWLVWQNQTGDFSSFNIQLVQSNLSAFIPSAAITANGILATRVPASLLSYSITPSCMPDGIDMGTRLPVGNGFTLRLIPADQAGTEVMEALAVSQPFDIVERNATSCEAAPTSSSSATISTGTAIPAGGLSTPSPSHIKAIVGGVIGGVMAIILALLALGCWFWKLRRDTRRKTVEFGIKMGHRMSMNGTQATLGPAAVKMESA
;
A
#
# COMPACT_ATOMS: atom_id res chain seq x y z
N MET A 1 -5.61 23.42 9.99
CA MET A 1 -5.99 23.29 8.58
C MET A 1 -4.78 22.80 7.82
N LEU A 2 -4.67 21.48 7.62
CA LEU A 2 -3.73 20.93 6.64
C LEU A 2 -4.28 21.29 5.26
N CYS A 3 -3.46 21.96 4.45
CA CYS A 3 -3.86 22.43 3.13
C CYS A 3 -4.17 21.19 2.25
N LEU A 4 -5.37 21.14 1.64
CA LEU A 4 -5.78 20.16 0.64
C LEU A 4 -4.69 19.72 -0.36
N PRO A 5 -3.82 20.62 -0.90
CA PRO A 5 -2.75 20.19 -1.80
C PRO A 5 -1.69 19.30 -1.14
N PHE A 6 -1.45 19.46 0.16
CA PHE A 6 -0.46 18.65 0.89
C PHE A 6 -0.96 17.23 1.11
N LEU A 7 -2.28 17.06 1.33
CA LEU A 7 -2.91 15.75 1.45
C LEU A 7 -2.86 14.98 0.12
N SER A 8 -3.14 15.67 -1.00
CA SER A 8 -3.08 15.06 -2.33
C SER A 8 -1.66 14.62 -2.71
N LEU A 9 -0.65 15.43 -2.38
CA LEU A 9 0.75 15.07 -2.58
C LEU A 9 1.17 13.85 -1.73
N LEU A 10 0.76 13.79 -0.46
CA LEU A 10 1.02 12.66 0.42
C LEU A 10 0.35 11.36 -0.07
N LEU A 11 -0.88 11.46 -0.58
CA LEU A 11 -1.58 10.33 -1.20
C LEU A 11 -0.88 9.85 -2.48
N LEU A 12 -0.37 10.77 -3.29
CA LEU A 12 0.41 10.43 -4.49
C LEU A 12 1.75 9.75 -4.15
N LEU A 13 2.45 10.25 -3.12
CA LEU A 13 3.69 9.63 -2.63
C LEU A 13 3.42 8.26 -2.00
N ALA A 14 2.32 8.09 -1.28
CA ALA A 14 1.92 6.78 -0.74
C ALA A 14 1.56 5.79 -1.86
N SER A 15 0.94 6.26 -2.94
CA SER A 15 0.62 5.44 -4.12
C SER A 15 1.87 4.95 -4.87
N GLY A 16 3.00 5.67 -4.78
CA GLY A 16 4.26 5.31 -5.42
C GLY A 16 5.08 4.25 -4.70
N CYS A 17 4.63 3.78 -3.53
CA CYS A 17 5.34 2.75 -2.75
C CYS A 17 4.88 1.31 -3.03
N LEU A 18 3.93 1.09 -3.95
CA LEU A 18 3.50 -0.26 -4.31
C LEU A 18 4.56 -0.93 -5.20
N ALA A 19 5.04 -2.09 -4.77
CA ALA A 19 6.09 -2.82 -5.48
C ALA A 19 5.60 -3.46 -6.79
N ILE A 20 4.33 -3.89 -6.82
CA ILE A 20 3.70 -4.56 -7.96
C ILE A 20 2.31 -3.95 -8.18
N GLU A 21 1.95 -3.75 -9.45
CA GLU A 21 0.64 -3.29 -9.87
C GLU A 21 -0.02 -4.35 -10.75
N ILE A 22 -1.27 -4.71 -10.44
CA ILE A 22 -2.05 -5.63 -11.28
C ILE A 22 -2.76 -4.80 -12.36
N LEU A 23 -2.46 -5.09 -13.62
CA LEU A 23 -3.04 -4.44 -14.80
C LEU A 23 -4.29 -5.15 -15.30
N SER A 24 -4.40 -6.47 -15.07
CA SER A 24 -5.57 -7.30 -15.40
C SER A 24 -5.76 -8.36 -14.32
N PRO A 25 -6.98 -8.59 -13.79
CA PRO A 25 -8.26 -8.06 -14.28
C PRO A 25 -8.50 -6.59 -13.91
N VAL A 26 -9.05 -5.83 -14.87
CA VAL A 26 -9.59 -4.48 -14.65
C VAL A 26 -11.01 -4.55 -14.09
N GLU A 27 -11.54 -3.43 -13.59
CA GLU A 27 -12.94 -3.32 -13.17
C GLU A 27 -13.89 -3.82 -14.27
N ASN A 28 -14.84 -4.68 -13.88
CA ASN A 28 -15.79 -5.35 -14.79
C ASN A 28 -15.19 -6.36 -15.77
N ALA A 29 -13.92 -6.76 -15.59
CA ALA A 29 -13.41 -7.93 -16.30
C ALA A 29 -14.25 -9.17 -15.94
N VAL A 30 -14.47 -10.02 -16.92
CA VAL A 30 -15.24 -11.26 -16.76
C VAL A 30 -14.31 -12.43 -17.02
N TRP A 31 -13.97 -13.14 -15.96
CA TRP A 31 -13.25 -14.41 -16.02
C TRP A 31 -14.23 -15.55 -16.22
N THR A 32 -13.77 -16.64 -16.83
CA THR A 32 -14.56 -17.87 -16.96
C THR A 32 -14.13 -18.85 -15.87
N SER A 33 -15.07 -19.66 -15.39
CA SER A 33 -14.76 -20.68 -14.38
C SER A 33 -13.78 -21.75 -14.90
N ALA A 34 -13.72 -21.99 -16.21
CA ALA A 34 -12.82 -22.95 -16.83
C ALA A 34 -11.47 -22.38 -17.30
N GLY A 35 -11.36 -21.07 -17.54
CA GLY A 35 -10.21 -20.43 -18.19
C GLY A 35 -10.16 -20.58 -19.71
N PRO A 36 -9.07 -20.15 -20.38
CA PRO A 36 -7.93 -19.44 -19.81
C PRO A 36 -8.30 -18.06 -19.30
N ASN A 37 -7.79 -17.70 -18.12
CA ASN A 37 -7.93 -16.37 -17.54
C ASN A 37 -6.54 -15.73 -17.39
N TRP A 38 -6.38 -14.53 -17.93
CA TRP A 38 -5.09 -13.84 -17.95
C TRP A 38 -4.96 -12.85 -16.79
N LEU A 39 -3.94 -13.09 -15.97
CA LEU A 39 -3.43 -12.15 -14.97
C LEU A 39 -2.21 -11.43 -15.57
N VAL A 40 -2.20 -10.11 -15.51
CA VAL A 40 -1.09 -9.28 -16.01
C VAL A 40 -0.70 -8.29 -14.92
N TRP A 41 0.58 -8.12 -14.70
CA TRP A 41 1.12 -7.20 -13.70
C TRP A 41 2.37 -6.48 -14.21
N GLN A 42 2.71 -5.39 -13.53
CA GLN A 42 3.94 -4.66 -13.73
C GLN A 42 4.72 -4.60 -12.42
N ASN A 43 6.03 -4.79 -12.50
CA ASN A 43 6.94 -4.65 -11.38
C ASN A 43 7.49 -3.22 -11.34
N GLN A 44 7.23 -2.48 -10.25
CA GLN A 44 7.64 -1.08 -10.09
C GLN A 44 8.98 -0.97 -9.35
N THR A 45 9.21 -1.77 -8.30
CA THR A 45 10.41 -1.64 -7.44
C THR A 45 11.46 -2.74 -7.65
N GLY A 46 11.10 -3.90 -8.19
CA GLY A 46 12.04 -4.98 -8.50
C GLY A 46 12.42 -5.90 -7.34
N ASP A 47 11.83 -5.72 -6.14
CA ASP A 47 12.36 -6.33 -4.91
C ASP A 47 11.99 -7.81 -4.71
N PHE A 48 10.95 -8.31 -5.38
CA PHE A 48 10.45 -9.67 -5.20
C PHE A 48 10.81 -10.58 -6.37
N SER A 49 11.41 -11.74 -6.09
CA SER A 49 11.71 -12.75 -7.11
C SER A 49 10.48 -13.56 -7.51
N SER A 50 9.58 -13.83 -6.55
CA SER A 50 8.40 -14.66 -6.74
C SER A 50 7.28 -14.34 -5.75
N PHE A 51 6.04 -14.63 -6.13
CA PHE A 51 4.85 -14.47 -5.29
C PHE A 51 3.85 -15.62 -5.48
N ASN A 52 2.92 -15.76 -4.54
CA ASN A 52 1.75 -16.61 -4.67
C ASN A 52 0.57 -15.79 -5.20
N ILE A 53 -0.30 -16.42 -5.99
CA ILE A 53 -1.54 -15.82 -6.47
C ILE A 53 -2.69 -16.38 -5.63
N GLN A 54 -3.37 -15.51 -4.90
CA GLN A 54 -4.54 -15.85 -4.10
C GLN A 54 -5.80 -15.21 -4.72
N LEU A 55 -6.83 -16.02 -4.96
CA LEU A 55 -8.17 -15.55 -5.23
C LEU A 55 -8.88 -15.29 -3.89
N VAL A 56 -9.53 -14.14 -3.76
CA VAL A 56 -10.32 -13.77 -2.58
C VAL A 56 -11.68 -13.27 -3.05
N GLN A 57 -12.74 -13.63 -2.33
CA GLN A 57 -14.08 -13.10 -2.59
C GLN A 57 -14.51 -12.24 -1.42
N SER A 58 -15.14 -11.10 -1.72
CA SER A 58 -15.71 -10.22 -0.71
C SER A 58 -16.58 -11.01 0.26
N ASN A 59 -16.33 -10.88 1.57
CA ASN A 59 -17.03 -11.55 2.67
C ASN A 59 -16.81 -13.07 2.85
N LEU A 60 -15.90 -13.70 2.10
CA LEU A 60 -15.53 -15.11 2.34
C LEU A 60 -14.09 -15.21 2.84
N SER A 61 -13.91 -15.87 3.98
CA SER A 61 -12.59 -16.14 4.57
C SER A 61 -11.97 -17.45 4.06
N ALA A 62 -12.77 -18.34 3.44
CA ALA A 62 -12.32 -19.62 2.91
C ALA A 62 -13.20 -20.07 1.74
N PHE A 63 -12.60 -20.83 0.83
CA PHE A 63 -13.31 -21.52 -0.24
C PHE A 63 -13.54 -22.98 0.13
N ILE A 64 -14.59 -23.58 -0.45
CA ILE A 64 -14.71 -25.04 -0.46
C ILE A 64 -13.56 -25.55 -1.33
N PRO A 65 -12.60 -26.33 -0.78
CA PRO A 65 -11.46 -26.80 -1.55
C PRO A 65 -11.92 -27.62 -2.75
N SER A 66 -11.31 -27.38 -3.90
CA SER A 66 -11.53 -28.16 -5.11
C SER A 66 -10.18 -28.48 -5.77
N ALA A 67 -10.20 -29.26 -6.85
CA ALA A 67 -8.99 -29.48 -7.64
C ALA A 67 -8.42 -28.17 -8.24
N ALA A 68 -9.25 -27.13 -8.39
CA ALA A 68 -8.84 -25.83 -8.93
C ALA A 68 -8.19 -24.92 -7.88
N ILE A 69 -8.61 -25.04 -6.62
CA ILE A 69 -8.35 -24.03 -5.59
C ILE A 69 -8.25 -24.66 -4.21
N THR A 70 -7.24 -24.25 -3.46
CA THR A 70 -7.08 -24.68 -2.06
C THR A 70 -8.10 -23.98 -1.15
N ALA A 71 -8.22 -24.45 0.10
CA ALA A 71 -9.07 -23.80 1.12
C ALA A 71 -8.77 -22.29 1.28
N ASN A 72 -7.49 -21.93 1.13
CA ASN A 72 -6.99 -20.56 1.29
C ASN A 72 -7.14 -19.73 0.02
N GLY A 73 -7.72 -20.26 -1.06
CA GLY A 73 -7.87 -19.52 -2.31
C GLY A 73 -6.60 -19.45 -3.15
N ILE A 74 -5.54 -20.21 -2.83
CA ILE A 74 -4.28 -20.16 -3.59
C ILE A 74 -4.47 -20.84 -4.95
N LEU A 75 -4.26 -20.08 -6.02
CA LEU A 75 -4.35 -20.53 -7.41
C LEU A 75 -3.00 -21.01 -7.94
N ALA A 76 -1.92 -20.32 -7.56
CA ALA A 76 -0.57 -20.66 -7.98
C ALA A 76 0.44 -20.23 -6.91
N THR A 77 1.55 -20.95 -6.81
CA THR A 77 2.63 -20.67 -5.87
C THR A 77 3.93 -20.37 -6.59
N ARG A 78 4.79 -19.55 -5.96
CA ARG A 78 6.15 -19.22 -6.44
C ARG A 78 6.19 -18.75 -7.91
N VAL A 79 5.20 -17.99 -8.36
CA VAL A 79 5.17 -17.39 -9.69
C VAL A 79 6.28 -16.35 -9.79
N PRO A 80 7.24 -16.46 -10.73
CA PRO A 80 8.31 -15.50 -10.87
C PRO A 80 7.77 -14.12 -11.25
N ALA A 81 8.18 -13.08 -10.52
CA ALA A 81 7.70 -11.73 -10.78
C ALA A 81 8.13 -11.19 -12.16
N SER A 82 9.18 -11.77 -12.75
CA SER A 82 9.69 -11.45 -14.09
C SER A 82 8.80 -11.91 -15.25
N LEU A 83 7.81 -12.77 -15.02
CA LEU A 83 6.93 -13.25 -16.10
C LEU A 83 5.98 -12.16 -16.62
N LEU A 84 5.63 -11.17 -15.79
CA LEU A 84 4.68 -10.06 -16.06
C LEU A 84 3.26 -10.48 -16.45
N SER A 85 3.04 -11.75 -16.79
CA SER A 85 1.74 -12.33 -17.12
C SER A 85 1.69 -13.81 -16.72
N TYR A 86 0.50 -14.29 -16.40
CA TYR A 86 0.24 -15.68 -16.02
C TYR A 86 -1.16 -16.09 -16.48
N SER A 87 -1.27 -17.28 -17.07
CA SER A 87 -2.54 -17.86 -17.51
C SER A 87 -3.05 -18.86 -16.48
N ILE A 88 -4.30 -18.69 -16.05
CA ILE A 88 -4.98 -19.57 -15.11
C ILE A 88 -6.01 -20.38 -15.88
N THR A 89 -5.74 -21.68 -16.03
CA THR A 89 -6.57 -22.65 -16.76
C THR A 89 -6.99 -23.82 -15.86
N PRO A 90 -7.96 -23.64 -14.95
CA PRO A 90 -8.37 -24.67 -13.99
C PRO A 90 -8.80 -25.98 -14.67
N SER A 91 -9.44 -25.86 -15.83
CA SER A 91 -10.03 -26.99 -16.54
C SER A 91 -9.03 -27.83 -17.34
N CYS A 92 -7.89 -27.26 -17.72
CA CYS A 92 -7.04 -27.83 -18.74
C CYS A 92 -5.84 -28.59 -18.17
N MET A 93 -5.71 -29.84 -18.59
CA MET A 93 -4.49 -30.64 -18.41
C MET A 93 -3.41 -30.30 -19.46
N PRO A 94 -2.14 -30.67 -19.22
CA PRO A 94 -1.07 -30.55 -20.22
C PRO A 94 -1.41 -31.19 -21.58
N ASP A 95 -2.25 -32.22 -21.59
CA ASP A 95 -2.68 -32.92 -22.81
C ASP A 95 -3.87 -32.25 -23.54
N GLY A 96 -4.33 -31.09 -23.07
CA GLY A 96 -5.43 -30.36 -23.69
C GLY A 96 -6.84 -30.88 -23.36
N ILE A 97 -6.97 -31.78 -22.38
CA ILE A 97 -8.26 -32.37 -21.97
C ILE A 97 -8.90 -31.53 -20.86
N ASP A 98 -10.20 -31.25 -21.00
CA ASP A 98 -11.01 -30.60 -19.96
C ASP A 98 -11.37 -31.60 -18.85
N MET A 99 -10.84 -31.38 -17.65
CA MET A 99 -11.06 -32.21 -16.47
C MET A 99 -12.32 -31.86 -15.68
N GLY A 100 -13.15 -30.92 -16.16
CA GLY A 100 -14.33 -30.44 -15.43
C GLY A 100 -13.99 -29.62 -14.19
N THR A 101 -12.70 -29.33 -13.95
CA THR A 101 -12.25 -28.51 -12.82
C THR A 101 -12.56 -27.05 -13.11
N ARG A 102 -13.16 -26.35 -12.13
CA ARG A 102 -13.72 -25.00 -12.31
C ARG A 102 -13.42 -24.13 -11.09
N LEU A 103 -13.24 -22.83 -11.32
CA LEU A 103 -13.25 -21.80 -10.28
C LEU A 103 -14.67 -21.57 -9.75
N PRO A 104 -14.81 -21.06 -8.51
CA PRO A 104 -16.11 -20.63 -8.00
C PRO A 104 -16.68 -19.51 -8.88
N VAL A 105 -18.00 -19.57 -9.13
CA VAL A 105 -18.75 -18.60 -9.93
C VAL A 105 -19.39 -17.57 -9.01
N GLY A 106 -19.43 -16.31 -9.43
CA GLY A 106 -19.98 -15.22 -8.65
C GLY A 106 -19.37 -13.86 -8.99
N ASN A 107 -19.63 -12.88 -8.13
CA ASN A 107 -19.14 -11.51 -8.28
C ASN A 107 -18.23 -11.09 -7.11
N GLY A 108 -17.51 -9.98 -7.33
CA GLY A 108 -16.72 -9.33 -6.28
C GLY A 108 -15.47 -10.12 -5.88
N PHE A 109 -14.90 -10.87 -6.82
CA PHE A 109 -13.60 -11.52 -6.66
C PHE A 109 -12.48 -10.50 -6.80
N THR A 110 -11.40 -10.70 -6.07
CA THR A 110 -10.15 -9.95 -6.18
C THR A 110 -8.99 -10.94 -6.17
N LEU A 111 -7.89 -10.56 -6.83
CA LEU A 111 -6.64 -11.29 -6.75
C LEU A 111 -5.70 -10.56 -5.80
N ARG A 112 -4.98 -11.32 -5.00
CA ARG A 112 -3.91 -10.84 -4.13
C ARG A 112 -2.62 -11.52 -4.54
N LEU A 113 -1.57 -10.73 -4.71
CA LEU A 113 -0.21 -11.24 -4.88
C LEU A 113 0.46 -11.22 -3.51
N ILE A 114 0.84 -12.37 -2.99
CA ILE A 114 1.42 -12.52 -1.66
C ILE A 114 2.90 -12.88 -1.82
N PRO A 115 3.85 -12.21 -1.14
CA PRO A 115 5.25 -12.55 -1.27
C PRO A 115 5.46 -14.02 -0.89
N ALA A 116 6.13 -14.76 -1.78
CA ALA A 116 6.53 -16.13 -1.49
C ALA A 116 7.94 -16.05 -0.89
N ASP A 117 8.05 -16.20 0.43
CA ASP A 117 9.36 -16.34 1.06
C ASP A 117 9.98 -17.70 0.66
N GLN A 118 11.30 -17.80 0.79
CA GLN A 118 11.97 -19.07 0.51
C GLN A 118 11.61 -20.14 1.56
N ALA A 119 11.20 -19.72 2.76
CA ALA A 119 10.93 -20.60 3.90
C ALA A 119 9.47 -21.06 4.04
N GLY A 120 8.53 -20.58 3.20
CA GLY A 120 7.11 -20.92 3.27
C GLY A 120 6.33 -20.22 4.40
N THR A 121 6.93 -19.23 5.07
CA THR A 121 6.26 -18.38 6.05
C THR A 121 5.45 -17.32 5.31
N GLU A 122 4.14 -17.54 5.23
CA GLU A 122 3.22 -16.61 4.58
C GLU A 122 3.20 -15.27 5.32
N VAL A 123 3.87 -14.26 4.75
CA VAL A 123 3.71 -12.88 5.19
C VAL A 123 2.38 -12.40 4.63
N MET A 124 1.39 -12.17 5.51
CA MET A 124 -0.01 -11.93 5.11
C MET A 124 -0.28 -10.59 4.39
N GLU A 125 0.75 -9.78 4.19
CA GLU A 125 0.63 -8.51 3.47
C GLU A 125 0.68 -8.74 1.96
N ALA A 126 -0.36 -8.30 1.26
CA ALA A 126 -0.42 -8.44 -0.19
C ALA A 126 0.45 -7.37 -0.84
N LEU A 127 1.31 -7.78 -1.79
CA LEU A 127 2.10 -6.90 -2.64
C LEU A 127 1.22 -6.06 -3.55
N ALA A 128 0.14 -6.65 -4.03
CA ALA A 128 -0.83 -6.02 -4.91
C ALA A 128 -2.20 -6.67 -4.71
N VAL A 129 -3.25 -5.89 -4.93
CA VAL A 129 -4.64 -6.34 -4.93
C VAL A 129 -5.32 -5.83 -6.20
N SER A 130 -6.02 -6.70 -6.92
CA SER A 130 -6.72 -6.32 -8.14
C SER A 130 -8.00 -5.56 -7.82
N GLN A 131 -8.56 -4.90 -8.83
CA GLN A 131 -9.94 -4.43 -8.75
C GLN A 131 -10.90 -5.64 -8.68
N PRO A 132 -12.12 -5.44 -8.14
CA PRO A 132 -13.14 -6.48 -8.14
C PRO A 132 -13.55 -6.88 -9.56
N PHE A 133 -13.75 -8.17 -9.78
CA PHE A 133 -14.18 -8.73 -11.05
C PHE A 133 -15.12 -9.93 -10.84
N ASP A 134 -15.73 -10.39 -11.93
CA ASP A 134 -16.72 -11.46 -11.91
C ASP A 134 -16.16 -12.74 -12.54
N ILE A 135 -16.57 -13.88 -12.01
CA ILE A 135 -16.29 -15.20 -12.59
C ILE A 135 -17.62 -15.79 -13.02
N VAL A 136 -17.78 -16.03 -14.32
CA VAL A 136 -18.99 -16.63 -14.90
C VAL A 136 -18.77 -18.07 -15.29
N GLU A 137 -19.83 -18.86 -15.25
CA GLU A 137 -19.78 -20.24 -15.71
C GLU A 137 -19.68 -20.30 -17.23
N ARG A 138 -18.54 -20.80 -17.74
CA ARG A 138 -18.34 -21.14 -19.15
C ARG A 138 -17.35 -22.30 -19.27
N ASN A 139 -17.47 -23.04 -20.36
CA ASN A 139 -16.49 -24.07 -20.73
C ASN A 139 -15.17 -23.44 -21.16
N ALA A 140 -14.10 -24.25 -21.12
CA ALA A 140 -12.80 -23.85 -21.60
C ALA A 140 -12.89 -23.45 -23.07
N THR A 141 -12.43 -22.24 -23.41
CA THR A 141 -12.44 -21.78 -24.81
C THR A 141 -11.34 -22.47 -25.62
N SER A 142 -10.22 -22.77 -24.97
CA SER A 142 -9.12 -23.54 -25.53
C SER A 142 -8.27 -24.08 -24.40
N CYS A 143 -7.96 -25.38 -24.43
CA CYS A 143 -6.89 -25.94 -23.62
C CYS A 143 -5.62 -25.90 -24.43
N GLU A 144 -4.91 -24.77 -24.32
CA GLU A 144 -3.57 -24.68 -24.88
C GLU A 144 -2.67 -25.53 -23.99
N ALA A 145 -2.08 -26.60 -24.56
CA ALA A 145 -1.08 -27.38 -23.87
C ALA A 145 0.02 -26.41 -23.45
N ALA A 146 0.21 -26.22 -22.14
CA ALA A 146 1.27 -25.37 -21.63
C ALA A 146 2.57 -25.79 -22.34
N PRO A 147 3.32 -24.86 -22.98
CA PRO A 147 4.55 -25.22 -23.64
C PRO A 147 5.41 -25.87 -22.59
N THR A 148 5.55 -27.19 -22.70
CA THR A 148 6.35 -27.96 -21.78
C THR A 148 7.75 -27.42 -22.01
N SER A 149 8.19 -26.53 -21.13
CA SER A 149 9.58 -26.10 -21.10
C SER A 149 10.34 -27.33 -20.65
N SER A 150 10.60 -28.23 -21.59
CA SER A 150 11.53 -29.32 -21.45
C SER A 150 12.90 -28.67 -21.31
N SER A 151 13.19 -28.20 -20.11
CA SER A 151 14.54 -27.95 -19.66
C SER A 151 15.21 -29.31 -19.64
N SER A 152 15.65 -29.77 -20.80
CA SER A 152 16.59 -30.87 -20.95
C SER A 152 17.85 -30.42 -20.24
N ALA A 153 17.93 -30.68 -18.93
CA ALA A 153 19.17 -30.61 -18.20
C ALA A 153 20.06 -31.70 -18.80
N THR A 154 20.80 -31.34 -19.85
CA THR A 154 21.87 -32.18 -20.37
C THR A 154 22.88 -32.25 -19.23
N ILE A 155 22.91 -33.39 -18.55
CA ILE A 155 23.96 -33.74 -17.60
C ILE A 155 25.23 -33.83 -18.44
N SER A 156 25.94 -32.72 -18.57
CA SER A 156 27.25 -32.67 -19.20
C SER A 156 28.22 -33.29 -18.21
N THR A 157 28.62 -34.54 -18.47
CA THR A 157 29.66 -35.23 -17.72
C THR A 157 30.94 -34.38 -17.76
N GLY A 158 31.30 -33.82 -16.60
CA GLY A 158 32.38 -32.86 -16.46
C GLY A 158 33.73 -33.42 -16.91
N THR A 159 34.29 -32.82 -17.94
CA THR A 159 35.74 -32.80 -18.15
C THR A 159 36.29 -31.62 -17.36
N ALA A 160 37.24 -31.88 -16.46
CA ALA A 160 37.89 -30.88 -15.64
C ALA A 160 38.64 -29.85 -16.51
N ILE A 161 38.22 -28.59 -16.43
CA ILE A 161 38.83 -27.41 -17.07
C ILE A 161 39.09 -26.38 -15.97
N PRO A 162 40.24 -25.66 -16.00
CA PRO A 162 40.85 -25.09 -14.82
C PRO A 162 40.17 -23.82 -14.32
N ALA A 163 40.41 -23.54 -13.03
CA ALA A 163 39.97 -22.36 -12.30
C ALA A 163 40.20 -21.06 -13.09
N GLY A 164 39.11 -20.41 -13.50
CA GLY A 164 39.13 -19.13 -14.20
C GLY A 164 37.97 -18.24 -13.80
N GLY A 165 38.28 -17.18 -13.04
CA GLY A 165 37.50 -15.95 -12.96
C GLY A 165 36.23 -15.98 -12.11
N LEU A 166 36.36 -15.67 -10.81
CA LEU A 166 35.23 -15.16 -10.01
C LEU A 166 34.73 -13.86 -10.66
N SER A 167 33.62 -13.95 -11.40
CA SER A 167 32.89 -12.77 -11.86
C SER A 167 32.21 -12.15 -10.65
N THR A 168 32.79 -11.05 -10.15
CA THR A 168 32.24 -10.27 -9.05
C THR A 168 30.84 -9.78 -9.44
N PRO A 169 29.78 -10.07 -8.65
CA PRO A 169 28.44 -9.61 -8.95
C PRO A 169 28.44 -8.08 -9.00
N SER A 170 27.91 -7.52 -10.08
CA SER A 170 27.82 -6.08 -10.27
C SER A 170 26.95 -5.47 -9.17
N PRO A 171 27.41 -4.44 -8.45
CA PRO A 171 26.67 -3.83 -7.36
C PRO A 171 25.38 -3.19 -7.90
N SER A 172 24.23 -3.65 -7.42
CA SER A 172 22.94 -3.06 -7.76
C SER A 172 22.89 -1.59 -7.29
N HIS A 173 22.60 -0.68 -8.20
CA HIS A 173 22.57 0.78 -7.96
C HIS A 173 21.41 1.26 -7.05
N ILE A 174 20.71 0.32 -6.40
CA ILE A 174 19.55 0.55 -5.52
C ILE A 174 19.90 1.51 -4.37
N LYS A 175 21.14 1.46 -3.87
CA LYS A 175 21.59 2.32 -2.74
C LYS A 175 21.57 3.81 -3.06
N ALA A 176 21.70 4.20 -4.33
CA ALA A 176 21.72 5.61 -4.72
C ALA A 176 20.31 6.24 -4.70
N ILE A 177 19.28 5.46 -5.02
CA ILE A 177 17.89 5.95 -5.11
C ILE A 177 17.30 6.13 -3.71
N VAL A 178 17.57 5.20 -2.80
CA VAL A 178 17.04 5.25 -1.42
C VAL A 178 17.61 6.45 -0.63
N GLY A 179 18.85 6.87 -0.91
CA GLY A 179 19.48 8.01 -0.23
C GLY A 179 18.80 9.36 -0.52
N GLY A 180 18.30 9.55 -1.74
CA GLY A 180 17.65 10.81 -2.14
C GLY A 180 16.32 11.05 -1.42
N VAL A 181 15.51 10.00 -1.26
CA VAL A 181 14.18 10.10 -0.64
C VAL A 181 14.30 10.46 0.85
N ILE A 182 15.20 9.79 1.57
CA ILE A 182 15.42 10.05 3.00
C ILE A 182 15.92 11.49 3.23
N GLY A 183 16.86 11.94 2.39
CA GLY A 183 17.37 13.31 2.46
C GLY A 183 16.29 14.36 2.18
N GLY A 184 15.46 14.14 1.15
CA GLY A 184 14.36 15.02 0.81
C GLY A 184 13.30 15.14 1.90
N VAL A 185 12.89 14.00 2.49
CA VAL A 185 11.90 13.98 3.58
C VAL A 185 12.43 14.71 4.81
N MET A 186 13.71 14.50 5.18
CA MET A 186 14.33 15.21 6.30
C MET A 186 14.42 16.73 6.05
N ALA A 187 14.77 17.16 4.83
CA ALA A 187 14.84 18.57 4.49
C ALA A 187 13.45 19.26 4.57
N ILE A 188 12.40 18.58 4.12
CA ILE A 188 11.02 19.10 4.18
C ILE A 188 10.56 19.22 5.64
N ILE A 189 10.80 18.21 6.48
CA ILE A 189 10.44 18.25 7.90
C ILE A 189 11.15 19.41 8.61
N LEU A 190 12.45 19.59 8.38
CA LEU A 190 13.22 20.69 8.96
C LEU A 190 12.72 22.06 8.47
N ALA A 191 12.38 22.20 7.18
CA ALA A 191 11.81 23.43 6.65
C ALA A 191 10.45 23.78 7.29
N LEU A 192 9.59 22.78 7.48
CA LEU A 192 8.28 22.97 8.14
C LEU A 192 8.42 23.34 9.62
N LEU A 193 9.35 22.70 10.33
CA LEU A 193 9.65 23.05 11.73
C LEU A 193 10.20 24.46 11.84
N ALA A 194 11.11 24.86 10.96
CA ALA A 194 11.66 26.22 10.92
C ALA A 194 10.57 27.27 10.65
N LEU A 195 9.70 27.05 9.65
CA LEU A 195 8.55 27.92 9.38
C LEU A 195 7.58 27.99 10.56
N GLY A 196 7.27 26.85 11.18
CA GLY A 196 6.37 26.77 12.34
C GLY A 196 6.92 27.56 13.54
N CYS A 197 8.21 27.37 13.86
CA CYS A 197 8.89 28.12 14.92
C CYS A 197 8.93 29.62 14.62
N TRP A 198 9.21 30.02 13.37
CA TRP A 198 9.21 31.42 12.95
C TRP A 198 7.83 32.06 13.13
N PHE A 199 6.77 31.38 12.71
CA PHE A 199 5.40 31.87 12.83
C PHE A 199 4.94 31.99 14.29
N TRP A 200 5.33 31.04 15.14
CA TRP A 200 5.08 31.10 16.58
C TRP A 200 5.82 32.25 17.26
N LYS A 201 7.05 32.54 16.83
CA LYS A 201 7.82 33.67 17.33
C LYS A 201 7.18 35.00 16.96
N LEU A 202 6.80 35.20 15.69
CA LEU A 202 6.07 36.40 15.25
C LEU A 202 4.81 36.64 16.09
N ARG A 203 4.04 35.57 16.33
CA ARG A 203 2.78 35.69 17.10
C ARG A 203 3.03 36.06 18.56
N ARG A 204 4.15 35.65 19.16
CA ARG A 204 4.52 36.03 20.53
C ARG A 204 4.98 37.49 20.61
N ASP A 205 5.71 37.97 19.62
CA ASP A 205 6.20 39.36 19.61
C ASP A 205 5.07 40.38 19.51
N THR A 206 3.99 40.05 18.76
CA THR A 206 2.80 40.91 18.71
C THR A 206 2.11 41.04 20.07
N ARG A 207 2.09 39.96 20.88
CA ARG A 207 1.46 40.00 22.21
C ARG A 207 2.22 40.89 23.19
N ARG A 208 3.56 40.95 23.11
CA ARG A 208 4.38 41.77 24.02
C ARG A 208 4.08 43.27 23.89
N LYS A 209 3.83 43.75 22.67
CA LYS A 209 3.48 45.16 22.42
C LYS A 209 2.13 45.56 23.04
N THR A 210 1.20 44.64 23.17
CA THR A 210 -0.11 44.91 23.80
C THR A 210 -0.02 44.97 25.33
N VAL A 211 0.89 44.21 25.95
CA VAL A 211 1.06 44.23 27.41
C VAL A 211 1.71 45.53 27.89
N GLU A 212 2.64 46.10 27.14
CA GLU A 212 3.24 47.40 27.49
C GLU A 212 2.22 48.55 27.45
N PHE A 213 1.31 48.55 26.48
CA PHE A 213 0.19 49.51 26.48
C PHE A 213 -0.79 49.27 27.63
N GLY A 214 -1.10 48.02 27.96
CA GLY A 214 -1.98 47.69 29.09
C GLY A 214 -1.42 48.12 30.45
N ILE A 215 -0.14 47.88 30.71
CA ILE A 215 0.53 48.26 31.97
C ILE A 215 0.62 49.80 32.07
N LYS A 216 0.90 50.51 30.97
CA LYS A 216 0.93 51.98 30.95
C LYS A 216 -0.46 52.61 31.17
N MET A 217 -1.53 51.95 30.71
CA MET A 217 -2.91 52.41 30.92
C MET A 217 -3.38 52.18 32.36
N GLY A 218 -3.04 51.03 32.96
CA GLY A 218 -3.39 50.70 34.35
C GLY A 218 -2.80 51.67 35.37
N HIS A 219 -1.57 52.16 35.11
CA HIS A 219 -0.93 53.11 36.02
C HIS A 219 -1.62 54.49 36.06
N ARG A 220 -2.36 54.88 35.01
CA ARG A 220 -3.14 56.13 34.98
C ARG A 220 -4.51 56.02 35.64
N MET A 221 -5.11 54.83 35.65
CA MET A 221 -6.42 54.62 36.30
C MET A 221 -6.33 54.51 37.82
N SER A 222 -5.14 54.22 38.38
CA SER A 222 -4.94 54.09 39.82
C SER A 222 -4.77 55.42 40.58
N MET A 223 -4.64 56.57 39.90
CA MET A 223 -4.39 57.87 40.56
C MET A 223 -5.63 58.75 40.81
N ASN A 224 -6.83 58.34 40.40
CA ASN A 224 -8.07 59.11 40.64
C ASN A 224 -9.05 58.45 41.63
N GLY A 225 -8.65 57.38 42.32
CA GLY A 225 -9.51 56.64 43.25
C GLY A 225 -9.32 57.01 44.72
N THR A 226 -9.28 58.30 45.07
CA THR A 226 -9.39 58.74 46.46
C THR A 226 -10.80 59.24 46.74
N GLN A 227 -11.31 58.81 47.90
CA GLN A 227 -12.48 59.33 48.61
C GLN A 227 -13.83 58.65 48.31
N ALA A 228 -13.96 57.39 48.73
CA ALA A 228 -15.24 56.89 49.21
C ALA A 228 -15.50 57.49 50.61
N THR A 229 -16.27 58.58 50.62
CA THR A 229 -16.84 59.25 51.78
C THR A 229 -17.73 58.27 52.55
N LEU A 230 -17.38 58.06 53.83
CA LEU A 230 -18.26 57.46 54.85
C LEU A 230 -19.56 58.28 54.96
N GLY A 231 -20.69 57.62 54.77
CA GLY A 231 -22.02 58.14 55.08
C GLY A 231 -22.84 57.06 55.80
N PRO A 232 -23.37 57.35 57.02
CA PRO A 232 -24.08 56.36 57.83
C PRO A 232 -25.60 56.40 57.63
N ALA A 233 -26.22 55.29 58.04
CA ALA A 233 -27.56 55.14 58.61
C ALA A 233 -28.82 55.37 57.72
N ALA A 234 -29.67 54.34 57.68
CA ALA A 234 -31.13 54.36 57.93
C ALA A 234 -31.67 52.96 57.55
N VAL A 235 -32.07 52.09 58.49
CA VAL A 235 -33.38 52.03 59.16
C VAL A 235 -34.54 52.02 58.14
N LYS A 236 -35.29 50.91 58.02
CA LYS A 236 -36.65 50.71 58.59
C LYS A 236 -37.51 49.67 57.84
N MET A 237 -38.32 48.95 58.64
CA MET A 237 -39.66 48.36 58.38
C MET A 237 -39.74 47.14 57.44
N GLU A 238 -40.17 45.94 57.86
CA GLU A 238 -41.42 45.48 58.51
C GLU A 238 -42.54 45.13 57.50
N SER A 239 -43.26 44.04 57.83
CA SER A 239 -44.44 43.42 57.18
C SER A 239 -44.14 42.48 56.00
N ALA A 240 -44.72 41.28 55.89
CA ALA A 240 -45.68 40.52 56.71
C ALA A 240 -45.47 39.02 56.41
#